data_AF-A0A7C6KQB3-F1
#
_entry.id   AF-A0A7C6KQB3-F1
#
_cell.length_a   1.000
_cell.length_b   1.000
_cell.length_c   1.000
_cell.angle_alpha   90.00
_cell.angle_beta   90.00
_cell.angle_gamma   90.00
#
_symmetry.space_group_name_H-M   'P 1'
#
loop_
_entity.id
_entity.type
_entity.pdbx_description
1 polymer ?
#
loop_
_entity_poly.entity_id
_entity_poly.type
_entity_poly.pdbx_seq_one_letter_code
_entity_poly.pdbx_strand_id
1 'polypeptide(L)' 'MDKKEQKAQKIELSKQEVIRRILKALDEITNGEITIKVQGGKPIWVDKFERERVG' A
#
# COMPACT_ATOMS: atom_id res chain seq x y z
N MET A 1 5.91 29.76 0.13
CA MET A 1 5.84 28.74 1.17
C MET A 1 4.39 28.71 1.63
N ASP A 2 3.54 27.73 1.34
CA ASP A 2 3.74 26.38 0.84
C ASP A 2 2.49 25.94 0.06
N LYS A 3 2.59 25.88 -1.28
CA LYS A 3 1.61 25.18 -2.14
C LYS A 3 1.73 23.64 -2.01
N LYS A 4 2.15 23.14 -0.83
CA LYS A 4 2.34 21.71 -0.53
C LYS A 4 1.16 21.07 0.19
N GLU A 5 0.12 21.85 0.49
CA GLU A 5 -1.10 21.36 1.15
C GLU A 5 -2.26 21.15 0.16
N GLN A 6 -1.94 20.85 -1.10
CA GLN A 6 -2.90 20.31 -2.06
C GLN A 6 -2.47 18.89 -2.44
N LYS A 7 -3.18 17.90 -1.85
CA LYS A 7 -3.40 16.50 -2.29
C LYS A 7 -3.28 15.47 -1.16
N ALA A 8 -4.00 15.66 -0.06
CA ALA A 8 -4.60 14.52 0.65
C ALA A 8 -6.03 14.31 0.11
N GLN A 9 -6.19 14.27 -1.22
CA GLN A 9 -7.40 13.65 -1.75
C GLN A 9 -7.34 12.19 -1.29
N LYS A 10 -8.37 11.76 -0.57
CA LYS A 10 -8.54 10.39 -0.11
C LYS A 10 -8.67 9.52 -1.37
N ILE A 11 -7.55 9.07 -1.94
CA ILE A 11 -7.55 8.25 -3.16
C ILE A 11 -8.07 6.89 -2.74
N GLU A 12 -9.37 6.69 -2.86
CA GLU A 12 -9.98 5.38 -2.77
C GLU A 12 -9.43 4.53 -3.92
N LEU A 13 -8.79 3.41 -3.58
CA LEU A 13 -8.28 2.49 -4.59
C LEU A 13 -9.41 1.56 -5.03
N SER A 14 -9.53 1.35 -6.34
CA SER A 14 -10.40 0.30 -6.86
C SER A 14 -9.88 -1.07 -6.42
N LYS A 15 -10.78 -2.07 -6.30
CA LYS A 15 -10.38 -3.44 -5.94
C LYS A 15 -9.31 -4.00 -6.90
N GLN A 16 -9.41 -3.68 -8.19
CA GLN A 16 -8.44 -4.12 -9.20
C GLN A 16 -7.05 -3.51 -8.99
N GLU A 17 -6.99 -2.22 -8.67
CA GLU A 17 -5.70 -1.54 -8.39
C GLU A 17 -5.07 -2.07 -7.09
N VAL A 18 -5.89 -2.39 -6.09
CA VAL A 18 -5.41 -3.02 -4.84
C VAL A 18 -4.80 -4.38 -5.13
N ILE A 19 -5.49 -5.23 -5.88
CA ILE A 19 -4.97 -6.55 -6.29
C ILE A 19 -3.65 -6.38 -7.06
N ARG A 20 -3.59 -5.44 -8.01
CA ARG A 20 -2.38 -5.17 -8.79
C ARG A 20 -1.18 -4.80 -7.90
N ARG A 21 -1.41 -3.97 -6.88
CA ARG A 21 -0.37 -3.56 -5.92
C ARG A 21 0.07 -4.70 -5.02
N ILE A 22 -0.85 -5.55 -4.58
CA ILE A 22 -0.53 -6.74 -3.78
C ILE A 22 0.32 -7.70 -4.61
N LEU A 23 -0.06 -8.00 -5.85
CA LEU A 23 0.70 -8.87 -6.75
C LEU A 23 2.12 -8.35 -6.94
N LYS A 24 2.26 -7.06 -7.25
CA LYS A 24 3.57 -6.42 -7.38
C LYS A 24 4.39 -6.51 -6.08
N ALA A 25 3.76 -6.28 -4.92
CA ALA A 25 4.44 -6.38 -3.64
C ALA A 25 4.91 -7.82 -3.35
N LEU A 26 4.12 -8.84 -3.72
CA LEU A 26 4.49 -10.25 -3.61
C LEU A 26 5.67 -10.62 -4.52
N ASP A 27 5.73 -10.05 -5.73
CA ASP A 27 6.85 -10.30 -6.65
C ASP A 27 8.18 -9.72 -6.13
N GLU A 28 8.13 -8.65 -5.32
CA GLU A 28 9.31 -7.96 -4.83
C GLU A 28 9.73 -8.37 -3.41
N ILE A 29 8.80 -8.83 -2.57
CA ILE A 29 9.09 -9.20 -1.18
C ILE A 29 9.65 -10.62 -1.08
N THR A 30 10.79 -10.78 -0.45
CA THR A 30 11.36 -12.12 -0.19
C THR A 30 10.92 -12.69 1.16
N ASN A 31 10.92 -11.87 2.21
CA ASN A 31 10.41 -12.23 3.54
C ASN A 31 9.78 -10.99 4.19
N GLY A 32 8.58 -11.13 4.76
CA GLY A 32 7.92 -10.05 5.48
C GLY A 32 6.40 -10.06 5.29
N GLU A 33 5.80 -8.87 5.25
CA GLU A 33 4.34 -8.69 5.31
C GLU A 33 3.86 -7.63 4.30
N ILE A 34 2.64 -7.80 3.78
CA ILE A 34 1.95 -6.79 2.97
C ILE A 34 0.76 -6.28 3.79
N THR A 35 0.69 -4.97 3.98
CA THR A 35 -0.38 -4.31 4.75
C THR A 35 -1.34 -3.59 3.81
N ILE A 36 -2.63 -3.82 4.00
CA ILE A 36 -3.71 -3.11 3.30
C ILE A 36 -4.47 -2.27 4.33
N LYS A 37 -4.53 -0.95 4.12
CA LYS A 37 -5.35 -0.06 4.97
C LYS A 37 -6.70 0.16 4.31
N VAL A 38 -7.75 -0.08 5.08
CA VAL A 38 -9.15 0.08 4.68
C VAL A 38 -9.81 1.13 5.57
N GLN A 39 -10.54 2.07 4.96
CA GLN A 39 -11.36 3.05 5.68
C GLN A 39 -12.74 3.12 5.03
N GLY A 40 -13.79 3.01 5.84
CA GLY A 40 -15.18 3.03 5.34
C GLY A 40 -15.48 1.92 4.33
N GLY A 41 -14.91 0.73 4.53
CA GLY A 41 -15.07 -0.42 3.63
C GLY A 41 -14.29 -0.33 2.31
N LYS A 42 -13.47 0.71 2.13
CA LYS A 42 -12.69 0.93 0.90
C LYS A 42 -11.18 0.93 1.18
N PRO A 43 -10.39 0.19 0.39
CA PRO A 43 -8.93 0.24 0.49
C PRO A 43 -8.42 1.62 0.08
N ILE A 44 -7.52 2.18 0.87
CA ILE A 44 -6.91 3.48 0.61
C ILE A 44 -5.40 3.38 0.38
N TRP A 45 -4.79 2.26 0.79
CA TRP A 45 -3.35 2.10 0.75
C TRP A 45 -2.95 0.63 0.84
N VAL A 46 -1.86 0.30 0.15
CA VAL A 46 -1.21 -1.02 0.14
C VAL A 46 0.29 -0.75 0.22
N ASP A 47 0.98 -1.46 1.12
CA ASP A 47 2.44 -1.35 1.28
C ASP A 47 3.03 -2.67 1.72
N LYS A 48 4.34 -2.80 1.57
CA LYS A 48 5.09 -3.98 1.95
C LYS A 48 6.15 -3.62 2.98
N PHE A 49 6.38 -4.52 3.92
CA PHE A 49 7.43 -4.40 4.92
C PHE A 49 8.31 -5.63 4.85
N GLU A 50 9.56 -5.43 4.45
CA GLU A 50 10.56 -6.49 4.40
C GLU A 50 11.15 -6.71 5.80
N ARG A 51 11.30 -7.98 6.17
CA ARG A 51 11.96 -8.38 7.42
C ARG A 51 13.30 -8.99 7.07
N GLU A 52 14.37 -8.47 7.65
CA GLU A 52 15.69 -9.09 7.57
C GLU A 52 15.63 -10.47 8.22
N ARG A 53 16.12 -11.48 7.50
CA ARG A 53 16.32 -12.82 8.05
C ARG A 53 17.53 -12.75 8.97
N VAL A 54 17.30 -12.63 10.27
CA VAL A 54 18.31 -12.93 11.29
C VAL A 54 18.50 -14.45 11.33
N GLY A 55 19.39 -14.94 10.48
CA GLY A 55 19.83 -16.33 10.40
C GLY A 55 21.29 -16.45 10.79
#